data_AF-A0A6A3WQ06-F1
#
_entry.id   AF-A0A6A3WQ06-F1
#
_cell.length_a   1.000
_cell.length_b   1.000
_cell.length_c   1.000
_cell.angle_alpha   90.00
_cell.angle_beta   90.00
_cell.angle_gamma   90.00
#
_symmetry.space_group_name_H-M   'P 1'
#
loop_
_entity.id
_entity.type
_entity.pdbx_description
1 polymer ?
#
loop_
_entity_poly.entity_id
_entity_poly.type
_entity_poly.pdbx_seq_one_letter_code
_entity_poly.pdbx_strand_id
1 'polypeptide(L)'
;MPDALLSGIAKLLDEKGIGTGAMRKEELESTIRNLLNAAGLYQRSSVQQSFEFADVDALGVWHLWWFGNPAMGYPPFKGLQPSDFSTTIKRKRYSEWTVLVKHLSDAVKAATNRDLHPPQNQHEADELFNIAMKNVPMKSSAEEKKSRRTDRAATTLRRIREALYEANSDARTMPFRRRKRRATNKLND
;
A
#
# COMPACT_ATOMS: atom_id res chain seq x y z
N MET A 1 6.75 -26.12 -17.85
CA MET A 1 6.72 -24.63 -17.78
C MET A 1 6.06 -24.16 -19.08
N PRO A 2 5.02 -23.31 -19.07
CA PRO A 2 4.30 -22.96 -20.29
C PRO A 2 5.16 -22.16 -21.28
N ASP A 3 5.05 -22.50 -22.56
CA ASP A 3 5.91 -21.99 -23.64
C ASP A 3 5.86 -20.46 -23.79
N ALA A 4 4.72 -19.85 -23.44
CA ALA A 4 4.57 -18.40 -23.43
C ALA A 4 5.51 -17.70 -22.42
N LEU A 5 5.81 -18.33 -21.28
CA LEU A 5 6.79 -17.81 -20.32
C LEU A 5 8.20 -17.88 -20.87
N LEU A 6 8.56 -19.02 -21.47
CA LEU A 6 9.89 -19.22 -22.04
C LEU A 6 10.13 -18.27 -23.21
N SER A 7 9.15 -18.11 -24.10
CA SER A 7 9.21 -17.15 -25.21
C SER A 7 9.30 -15.70 -24.72
N GLY A 8 8.54 -15.35 -23.68
CA GLY A 8 8.56 -14.01 -23.11
C GLY A 8 9.87 -13.65 -22.40
N ILE A 9 10.44 -14.59 -21.65
CA ILE A 9 11.74 -14.42 -20.99
C ILE A 9 12.86 -14.36 -22.04
N ALA A 10 12.82 -15.22 -23.06
CA ALA A 10 13.77 -15.19 -24.17
C ALA A 10 13.73 -13.84 -24.89
N LYS A 11 12.54 -13.35 -25.28
CA LYS A 11 12.36 -12.04 -25.91
C LYS A 11 12.86 -10.90 -25.02
N LEU A 12 12.61 -10.95 -23.71
CA LEU A 12 13.09 -9.92 -22.77
C LEU A 12 14.63 -9.97 -22.63
N LEU A 13 15.24 -11.14 -22.65
CA LEU A 13 16.69 -11.30 -22.66
C LEU A 13 17.30 -10.87 -24.01
N ASP A 14 16.58 -11.03 -25.13
CA ASP A 14 17.02 -10.56 -26.45
C ASP A 14 16.88 -9.04 -26.60
N GLU A 15 15.83 -8.44 -26.04
CA GLU A 15 15.59 -6.99 -26.08
C GLU A 15 16.45 -6.20 -25.09
N LYS A 16 16.91 -6.85 -24.01
CA LYS A 16 17.55 -6.18 -22.85
C LYS A 16 18.83 -6.84 -22.33
N GLY A 17 19.28 -7.96 -22.89
CA GLY A 17 20.60 -8.55 -22.61
C GLY A 17 21.51 -8.40 -23.83
N ILE A 18 22.84 -8.28 -23.74
CA ILE A 18 23.83 -8.33 -22.64
C ILE A 18 24.68 -7.03 -22.63
N GLY A 19 24.34 -6.04 -23.47
CA GLY A 19 25.28 -4.99 -23.86
C GLY A 19 25.21 -3.62 -23.16
N THR A 20 24.06 -3.11 -22.74
CA THR A 20 23.96 -1.63 -22.70
C THR A 20 23.01 -0.98 -21.68
N GLY A 21 22.42 -1.71 -20.73
CA GLY A 21 21.68 -1.05 -19.66
C GLY A 21 21.25 -1.99 -18.54
N ALA A 22 21.57 -1.64 -17.30
CA ALA A 22 21.06 -2.34 -16.13
C ALA A 22 19.52 -2.25 -16.12
N MET A 23 18.85 -3.38 -16.31
CA MET A 23 17.40 -3.49 -16.23
C MET A 23 16.94 -3.08 -14.83
N ARG A 24 15.97 -2.15 -14.74
CA ARG A 24 15.43 -1.75 -13.45
C ARG A 24 14.57 -2.86 -12.89
N LYS A 25 14.69 -3.12 -11.58
CA LYS A 25 13.91 -4.13 -10.86
C LYS A 25 12.41 -4.02 -11.13
N GLU A 26 11.88 -2.81 -11.20
CA GLU A 26 10.46 -2.52 -11.46
C GLU A 26 10.01 -2.97 -12.86
N GLU A 27 10.87 -2.78 -13.87
CA GLU A 27 10.59 -3.21 -15.24
C GLU A 27 10.59 -4.73 -15.34
N LEU A 28 11.57 -5.39 -14.72
CA LEU A 28 11.62 -6.85 -14.63
C LEU A 28 10.40 -7.43 -13.93
N GLU A 29 10.01 -6.86 -12.77
CA GLU A 29 8.81 -7.26 -12.05
C GLU A 29 7.54 -7.09 -12.91
N SER A 30 7.42 -5.97 -13.63
CA SER A 30 6.27 -5.70 -14.48
C SER A 30 6.16 -6.70 -15.64
N THR A 31 7.27 -7.06 -16.29
CA THR A 31 7.25 -7.99 -17.41
C THR A 31 7.00 -9.42 -16.94
N ILE A 32 7.61 -9.86 -15.84
CA ILE A 32 7.33 -11.19 -15.27
C ILE A 32 5.83 -11.33 -14.96
N ARG A 33 5.21 -10.30 -14.38
CA ARG A 33 3.76 -10.29 -14.10
C ARG A 33 2.92 -10.38 -15.36
N ASN A 34 3.27 -9.64 -16.41
CA ASN A 34 2.57 -9.68 -17.70
C ASN A 34 2.67 -11.07 -18.35
N LEU A 35 3.83 -11.70 -18.28
CA LEU A 35 4.06 -13.04 -18.81
C LEU A 35 3.30 -14.11 -18.02
N LEU A 36 3.30 -14.03 -16.69
CA LEU A 36 2.53 -14.93 -15.84
C LEU A 36 1.02 -14.78 -16.09
N ASN A 37 0.53 -13.55 -16.32
CA ASN A 37 -0.85 -13.28 -16.75
C ASN A 37 -1.16 -13.93 -18.11
N ALA A 38 -0.30 -13.73 -19.11
CA ALA A 38 -0.49 -14.29 -20.45
C ALA A 38 -0.47 -15.81 -20.45
N ALA A 39 0.32 -16.43 -19.58
CA ALA A 39 0.42 -17.87 -19.42
C ALA A 39 -0.74 -18.50 -18.62
N GLY A 40 -1.69 -17.70 -18.12
CA GLY A 40 -2.78 -18.16 -17.26
C GLY A 40 -2.32 -18.71 -15.90
N LEU A 41 -1.03 -18.61 -15.58
CA LEU A 41 -0.43 -19.05 -14.32
C LEU A 41 -0.53 -17.99 -13.23
N TYR A 42 -0.61 -16.72 -13.63
CA TYR A 42 -1.23 -15.70 -12.81
C TYR A 42 -2.71 -15.77 -13.13
N GLN A 43 -3.46 -16.51 -12.31
CA GLN A 43 -4.86 -16.14 -12.16
C GLN A 43 -4.82 -14.72 -11.62
N ARG A 44 -5.03 -13.76 -12.52
CA ARG A 44 -5.69 -12.51 -12.19
C ARG A 44 -7.07 -12.93 -11.70
N SER A 45 -7.14 -13.53 -10.52
CA SER A 45 -8.35 -13.48 -9.71
C SER A 45 -8.62 -12.00 -9.70
N SER A 46 -9.63 -11.61 -10.47
CA SER A 46 -10.25 -10.32 -10.31
C SER A 46 -10.76 -10.36 -8.87
N VAL A 47 -9.91 -10.06 -7.91
CA VAL A 47 -10.27 -10.08 -6.50
C VAL A 47 -11.44 -9.11 -6.29
N GLN A 48 -11.79 -8.23 -7.26
CA GLN A 48 -12.31 -6.91 -6.94
C GLN A 48 -13.47 -6.37 -7.78
N GLN A 49 -14.42 -7.21 -8.20
CA GLN A 49 -15.79 -6.69 -8.26
C GLN A 49 -16.38 -6.65 -6.83
N SER A 50 -16.30 -7.74 -6.07
CA SER A 50 -16.86 -7.85 -4.71
C SER A 50 -15.94 -7.41 -3.57
N PHE A 51 -14.63 -7.22 -3.80
CA PHE A 51 -13.73 -6.77 -2.72
C PHE A 51 -14.19 -5.45 -2.11
N GLU A 52 -14.43 -5.46 -0.81
CA GLU A 52 -14.66 -4.28 -0.01
C GLU A 52 -13.47 -4.09 0.93
N PHE A 53 -12.87 -2.90 0.88
CA PHE A 53 -11.83 -2.53 1.83
C PHE A 53 -12.46 -2.50 3.23
N ALA A 54 -12.11 -3.46 4.07
CA ALA A 54 -12.49 -3.47 5.47
C ALA A 54 -12.01 -2.17 6.15
N ASP A 55 -12.82 -1.65 7.07
CA ASP A 55 -12.48 -0.48 7.89
C ASP A 55 -11.57 -0.93 9.04
N VAL A 56 -10.32 -1.27 8.69
CA VAL A 56 -9.31 -1.82 9.60
C VAL A 56 -8.43 -0.73 10.20
N ASP A 57 -7.81 -1.05 11.33
CA ASP A 57 -6.72 -0.26 11.91
C ASP A 57 -5.39 -0.48 11.17
N ALA A 58 -4.36 0.24 11.59
CA ALA A 58 -3.05 0.19 10.94
C ALA A 58 -2.41 -1.22 10.98
N LEU A 59 -2.66 -1.99 12.06
CA LEU A 59 -2.18 -3.37 12.18
C LEU A 59 -2.90 -4.29 11.18
N GLY A 60 -4.23 -4.16 11.06
CA GLY A 60 -4.97 -4.91 10.06
C GLY A 60 -4.52 -4.62 8.62
N VAL A 61 -4.19 -3.36 8.30
CA VAL A 61 -3.58 -3.02 7.00
C VAL A 61 -2.22 -3.69 6.85
N TRP A 62 -1.39 -3.67 7.89
CA TRP A 62 -0.07 -4.30 7.88
C TRP A 62 -0.15 -5.81 7.61
N HIS A 63 -1.05 -6.54 8.27
CA HIS A 63 -1.26 -7.97 8.00
C HIS A 63 -1.78 -8.23 6.59
N LEU A 64 -2.78 -7.48 6.14
CA LEU A 64 -3.30 -7.61 4.77
C LEU A 64 -2.22 -7.30 3.73
N TRP A 65 -1.29 -6.40 4.04
CA TRP A 65 -0.17 -6.07 3.16
C TRP A 65 0.75 -7.25 2.89
N TRP A 66 1.09 -8.00 3.94
CA TRP A 66 2.07 -9.08 3.87
C TRP A 66 1.47 -10.45 3.59
N PHE A 67 0.29 -10.74 4.13
CA PHE A 67 -0.33 -12.07 4.08
C PHE A 67 -1.63 -12.12 3.30
N GLY A 68 -2.26 -10.97 3.06
CA GLY A 68 -3.60 -10.94 2.47
C GLY A 68 -4.63 -11.58 3.39
N ASN A 69 -5.65 -12.20 2.80
CA ASN A 69 -6.66 -12.97 3.51
C ASN A 69 -7.08 -14.19 2.67
N PRO A 70 -6.44 -15.35 2.88
CA PRO A 70 -6.73 -16.57 2.12
C PRO A 70 -8.19 -17.03 2.23
N ALA A 71 -8.84 -16.84 3.39
CA ALA A 71 -10.23 -17.24 3.61
C ALA A 71 -11.21 -16.48 2.69
N MET A 72 -10.84 -15.27 2.29
CA MET A 72 -11.61 -14.46 1.33
C MET A 72 -11.02 -14.47 -0.09
N GLY A 73 -9.96 -15.27 -0.33
CA GLY A 73 -9.24 -15.30 -1.60
C GLY A 73 -8.45 -14.04 -1.91
N TYR A 74 -8.09 -13.24 -0.90
CA TYR A 74 -7.34 -12.00 -1.06
C TYR A 74 -5.84 -12.28 -1.01
N PRO A 75 -5.07 -11.98 -2.08
CA PRO A 75 -3.62 -12.11 -2.04
C PRO A 75 -3.00 -11.01 -1.17
N PRO A 76 -1.72 -11.15 -0.79
CA PRO A 76 -0.95 -10.07 -0.18
C PRO A 76 -1.00 -8.76 -0.97
N PHE A 77 -1.32 -7.65 -0.31
CA PHE A 77 -1.54 -6.37 -0.99
C PHE A 77 -0.25 -5.75 -1.51
N LYS A 78 0.92 -6.12 -0.96
CA LYS A 78 2.24 -5.69 -1.49
C LYS A 78 2.41 -6.00 -2.98
N GLY A 79 1.80 -7.09 -3.44
CA GLY A 79 1.87 -7.52 -4.84
C GLY A 79 0.90 -6.80 -5.76
N LEU A 80 -0.04 -5.99 -5.26
CA LEU A 80 -1.09 -5.41 -6.07
C LEU A 80 -0.67 -4.07 -6.69
N GLN A 81 -1.37 -3.67 -7.74
CA GLN A 81 -1.24 -2.38 -8.41
C GLN A 81 -2.56 -1.61 -8.32
N PRO A 82 -2.54 -0.26 -8.39
CA PRO A 82 -3.78 0.51 -8.45
C PRO A 82 -4.71 0.08 -9.60
N SER A 83 -4.17 -0.41 -10.71
CA SER A 83 -4.94 -0.94 -11.85
C SER A 83 -5.73 -2.21 -11.54
N ASP A 84 -5.41 -2.92 -10.46
CA ASP A 84 -6.15 -4.10 -10.01
C ASP A 84 -7.49 -3.73 -9.35
N PHE A 85 -7.67 -2.46 -9.02
CA PHE A 85 -8.89 -1.93 -8.39
C PHE A 85 -9.80 -1.26 -9.43
N SER A 86 -11.05 -1.75 -9.52
CA SER A 86 -12.03 -1.32 -10.52
C SER A 86 -12.52 0.12 -10.34
N THR A 87 -12.69 0.58 -9.09
CA THR A 87 -13.22 1.92 -8.78
C THR A 87 -12.16 2.88 -8.27
N THR A 88 -12.30 4.16 -8.60
CA THR A 88 -11.40 5.23 -8.12
C THR A 88 -11.32 5.30 -6.60
N ILE A 89 -12.41 5.00 -5.89
CA ILE A 89 -12.44 4.97 -4.42
C ILE A 89 -11.52 3.85 -3.89
N LYS A 90 -11.63 2.66 -4.47
CA LYS A 90 -10.78 1.51 -4.12
C LYS A 90 -9.30 1.80 -4.42
N ARG A 91 -9.00 2.39 -5.58
CA ARG A 91 -7.64 2.86 -5.92
C ARG A 91 -7.08 3.85 -4.90
N LYS A 92 -7.88 4.84 -4.51
CA LYS A 92 -7.47 5.84 -3.52
C LYS A 92 -7.16 5.19 -2.17
N ARG A 93 -8.02 4.29 -1.69
CA ARG A 93 -7.77 3.55 -0.44
C ARG A 93 -6.50 2.70 -0.52
N TYR A 94 -6.28 2.00 -1.63
CA TYR A 94 -5.03 1.28 -1.86
C TYR A 94 -3.82 2.20 -1.74
N SER A 95 -3.84 3.35 -2.42
CA SER A 95 -2.74 4.33 -2.34
C SER A 95 -2.54 4.87 -0.92
N GLU A 96 -3.60 5.08 -0.14
CA GLU A 96 -3.50 5.47 1.27
C GLU A 96 -2.79 4.38 2.09
N TRP A 97 -3.15 3.11 1.89
CA TRP A 97 -2.51 1.97 2.55
C TRP A 97 -1.04 1.81 2.14
N THR A 98 -0.71 1.99 0.85
CA THR A 98 0.67 1.97 0.38
C THR A 98 1.52 3.02 1.10
N VAL A 99 1.00 4.24 1.26
CA VAL A 99 1.74 5.31 1.94
C VAL A 99 1.88 5.00 3.43
N LEU A 100 0.83 4.48 4.09
CA LEU A 100 0.92 4.07 5.49
C LEU A 100 2.00 2.99 5.69
N VAL A 101 1.96 1.92 4.90
CA VAL A 101 2.94 0.84 5.00
C VAL A 101 4.35 1.32 4.69
N LYS A 102 4.51 2.25 3.74
CA LYS A 102 5.81 2.89 3.48
C LYS A 102 6.36 3.58 4.72
N HIS A 103 5.57 4.43 5.37
CA HIS A 103 6.02 5.10 6.60
C HIS A 103 6.39 4.12 7.71
N LEU A 104 5.59 3.07 7.89
CA LEU A 104 5.90 2.02 8.87
C LEU A 104 7.20 1.29 8.52
N SER A 105 7.40 0.94 7.24
CA SER A 105 8.62 0.28 6.77
C SER A 105 9.85 1.16 6.93
N ASP A 106 9.74 2.46 6.63
CA ASP A 106 10.81 3.44 6.81
C ASP A 106 11.18 3.58 8.29
N ALA A 107 10.18 3.57 9.19
CA ALA A 107 10.40 3.60 10.64
C ALA A 107 11.11 2.35 11.16
N VAL A 108 10.75 1.16 10.67
CA VAL A 108 11.47 -0.09 11.00
C VAL A 108 12.91 -0.03 10.51
N LYS A 109 13.11 0.42 9.26
CA LYS A 109 14.44 0.57 8.67
C LYS A 109 15.30 1.53 9.48
N ALA A 110 14.76 2.67 9.90
CA ALA A 110 15.47 3.63 10.74
C ALA A 110 15.83 3.05 12.12
N ALA A 111 14.94 2.27 12.74
CA ALA A 111 15.15 1.71 14.07
C ALA A 111 16.10 0.50 14.10
N THR A 112 16.08 -0.33 13.07
CA THR A 112 16.83 -1.59 13.01
C THR A 112 18.09 -1.50 12.13
N ASN A 113 18.22 -0.43 11.35
CA ASN A 113 19.24 -0.23 10.32
C ASN A 113 19.30 -1.37 9.29
N ARG A 114 18.15 -2.02 9.04
CA ARG A 114 18.00 -3.13 8.09
C ARG A 114 16.88 -2.85 7.12
N ASP A 115 17.05 -3.29 5.88
CA ASP A 115 15.96 -3.26 4.92
C ASP A 115 14.85 -4.24 5.32
N LEU A 116 13.60 -3.80 5.15
CA LEU A 116 12.44 -4.60 5.53
C LEU A 116 12.22 -5.72 4.51
N HIS A 117 12.40 -6.96 4.96
CA HIS A 117 12.01 -8.15 4.22
C HIS A 117 10.54 -8.51 4.50
N PRO A 118 9.86 -9.24 3.58
CA PRO A 118 8.55 -9.80 3.88
C PRO A 118 8.60 -10.66 5.15
N PRO A 119 7.75 -10.42 6.16
CA PRO A 119 7.69 -11.24 7.36
C PRO A 119 7.33 -12.68 7.02
N GLN A 120 7.98 -13.65 7.67
CA GLN A 120 7.76 -15.07 7.46
C GLN A 120 6.45 -15.55 8.10
N ASN A 121 6.07 -14.95 9.22
CA ASN A 121 4.88 -15.32 9.97
C ASN A 121 4.23 -14.10 10.64
N GLN A 122 3.03 -14.29 11.16
CA GLN A 122 2.22 -13.21 11.72
C GLN A 122 2.86 -12.59 12.98
N HIS A 123 3.53 -13.39 13.80
CA HIS A 123 4.24 -12.91 14.99
C HIS A 123 5.38 -11.96 14.63
N GLU A 124 6.22 -12.32 13.66
CA GLU A 124 7.27 -11.44 13.16
C GLU A 124 6.68 -10.14 12.59
N ALA A 125 5.55 -10.22 11.88
CA ALA A 125 4.88 -9.02 11.39
C ALA A 125 4.40 -8.11 12.53
N ASP A 126 3.90 -8.68 13.64
CA ASP A 126 3.49 -7.93 14.83
C ASP A 126 4.68 -7.26 15.53
N GLU A 127 5.81 -7.96 15.66
CA GLU A 127 7.03 -7.39 16.22
C GLU A 127 7.53 -6.20 15.39
N LEU A 128 7.61 -6.37 14.07
CA LEU A 128 8.01 -5.31 13.15
C LEU A 128 7.03 -4.14 13.19
N PHE A 129 5.73 -4.40 13.27
CA PHE A 129 4.72 -3.37 13.43
C PHE A 129 4.89 -2.59 14.74
N ASN A 130 5.14 -3.28 15.86
CA ASN A 130 5.36 -2.65 17.15
C ASN A 130 6.63 -1.79 17.16
N ILE A 131 7.70 -2.25 16.50
CA ILE A 131 8.91 -1.45 16.28
C ILE A 131 8.57 -0.21 15.44
N ALA A 132 7.82 -0.38 14.35
CA ALA A 132 7.40 0.73 13.51
C ALA A 132 6.62 1.78 14.32
N MET A 133 5.60 1.37 15.07
CA MET A 133 4.73 2.27 15.82
C MET A 133 5.45 3.01 16.95
N LYS A 134 6.50 2.42 17.53
CA LYS A 134 7.36 3.10 18.53
C LYS A 134 8.25 4.18 17.93
N ASN A 135 8.63 4.05 16.66
CA ASN A 135 9.63 4.90 16.01
C ASN A 135 9.04 5.85 14.96
N VAL A 136 7.81 5.61 14.51
CA VAL A 136 7.15 6.47 13.53
C VAL A 136 6.80 7.82 14.19
N PRO A 137 7.15 8.96 13.57
CA PRO A 137 6.74 10.25 14.08
C PRO A 137 5.22 10.33 13.98
N MET A 138 4.56 10.45 15.14
CA MET A 138 3.12 10.49 15.23
C MET A 138 2.70 11.56 16.22
N LYS A 139 1.80 12.44 15.78
CA LYS A 139 1.26 13.49 16.64
C LYS A 139 0.38 12.85 17.72
N SER A 140 0.59 13.19 18.98
CA SER A 140 -0.29 12.74 20.07
C SER A 140 -1.69 13.29 19.86
N SER A 141 -2.70 12.46 20.14
CA SER A 141 -4.09 12.93 20.05
C SER A 141 -4.41 13.67 21.34
N ALA A 142 -5.01 14.86 21.26
CA ALA A 142 -5.58 15.51 22.44
C ALA A 142 -6.63 14.62 23.15
N GLU A 143 -7.18 13.63 22.43
CA GLU A 143 -8.14 12.62 22.89
C GLU A 143 -7.49 11.30 23.39
N GLU A 144 -6.16 11.18 23.41
CA GLU A 144 -5.46 10.03 24.06
C GLU A 144 -5.81 9.92 25.55
N LYS A 145 -6.33 11.00 26.15
CA LYS A 145 -6.88 10.98 27.51
C LYS A 145 -8.25 10.27 27.62
N LYS A 146 -8.89 9.86 26.52
CA LYS A 146 -10.27 9.29 26.53
C LYS A 146 -10.53 8.05 25.66
N SER A 147 -9.73 7.75 24.62
CA SER A 147 -10.06 6.62 23.72
C SER A 147 -9.37 5.32 24.09
N ARG A 148 -10.16 4.26 24.36
CA ARG A 148 -9.72 2.85 24.47
C ARG A 148 -9.64 2.12 23.12
N ARG A 149 -10.08 2.74 22.01
CA ARG A 149 -10.16 2.09 20.69
C ARG A 149 -8.91 2.37 19.87
N THR A 150 -8.41 1.35 19.16
CA THR A 150 -7.35 1.52 18.16
C THR A 150 -7.82 2.45 17.04
N ASP A 151 -6.92 3.32 16.60
CA ASP A 151 -7.20 4.26 15.52
C ASP A 151 -7.35 3.50 14.20
N ARG A 152 -8.32 3.93 13.39
CA ARG A 152 -8.46 3.45 12.01
C ARG A 152 -7.20 3.79 11.21
N ALA A 153 -6.87 2.96 10.22
CA ALA A 153 -5.65 3.16 9.41
C ALA A 153 -5.55 4.56 8.79
N ALA A 154 -6.66 5.13 8.34
CA ALA A 154 -6.71 6.50 7.80
C ALA A 154 -6.37 7.57 8.85
N THR A 155 -6.80 7.36 10.11
CA THR A 155 -6.48 8.24 11.24
C THR A 155 -5.00 8.14 11.59
N THR A 156 -4.45 6.93 11.68
CA THR A 156 -3.01 6.72 11.92
C THR A 156 -2.17 7.42 10.85
N LEU A 157 -2.49 7.21 9.57
CA LEU A 157 -1.79 7.88 8.46
C LEU A 157 -1.89 9.40 8.54
N ARG A 158 -3.06 9.94 8.90
CA ARG A 158 -3.24 11.38 9.08
C ARG A 158 -2.32 11.92 10.17
N ARG A 159 -2.25 11.26 11.34
CA ARG A 159 -1.40 11.68 12.47
C ARG A 159 0.10 11.62 12.12
N ILE A 160 0.52 10.62 11.35
CA ILE A 160 1.89 10.53 10.83
C ILE A 160 2.18 11.72 9.91
N ARG A 161 1.29 12.02 8.96
CA ARG A 161 1.47 13.16 8.04
C ARG A 161 1.49 14.50 8.76
N GLU A 162 0.63 14.69 9.76
CA GLU A 162 0.61 15.91 10.58
C GLU A 162 1.94 16.09 11.33
N ALA A 163 2.48 15.03 11.95
CA ALA A 163 3.77 15.09 12.63
C ALA A 163 4.94 15.40 11.67
N LEU A 164 4.96 14.75 10.50
CA LEU A 164 5.97 15.01 9.47
C LEU A 164 5.89 16.44 8.93
N TYR A 165 4.68 16.99 8.81
CA TYR A 165 4.46 18.37 8.39
C TYR A 165 4.97 19.36 9.45
N GLU A 166 4.67 19.13 10.73
CA GLU A 166 5.13 19.98 11.85
C GLU A 166 6.65 19.94 12.03
N ALA A 167 7.29 18.80 11.76
CA ALA A 167 8.75 18.65 11.82
C ALA A 167 9.48 19.32 10.65
N ASN A 168 8.78 19.72 9.58
CA ASN A 168 9.38 20.33 8.40
C ASN A 168 9.25 21.86 8.45
N SER A 169 10.37 22.56 8.66
CA SER A 169 10.44 24.02 8.72
C SER A 169 10.07 24.72 7.40
N ASP A 170 10.15 24.01 6.28
CA ASP A 170 9.90 24.54 4.94
C ASP A 170 8.48 24.21 4.45
N ALA A 171 7.65 23.59 5.30
CA ALA A 171 6.33 23.15 4.91
C ALA A 171 5.39 24.35 4.65
N ARG A 172 4.87 24.43 3.42
CA ARG A 172 3.98 25.51 3.00
C ARG A 172 2.62 25.43 3.70
N THR A 173 2.38 26.34 4.65
CA THR A 173 1.10 26.45 5.36
C THR A 173 0.02 27.00 4.44
N MET A 174 -0.86 26.09 4.00
CA MET A 174 -2.03 26.46 3.21
C MET A 174 -3.21 26.72 4.15
N PRO A 175 -3.82 27.92 4.13
CA PRO A 175 -4.99 28.20 4.95
C PRO A 175 -6.13 27.25 4.57
N PHE A 176 -6.84 26.75 5.58
CA PHE A 176 -7.98 25.86 5.37
C PHE A 176 -9.02 26.55 4.47
N ARG A 177 -9.24 25.97 3.28
CA ARG A 177 -10.27 26.44 2.35
C ARG A 177 -11.45 25.50 2.38
N ARG A 178 -12.59 25.98 2.89
CA ARG A 178 -13.84 25.21 2.93
C ARG A 178 -14.21 24.75 1.53
N ARG A 179 -14.40 23.44 1.34
CA ARG A 179 -14.83 22.87 0.05
C ARG A 179 -16.19 23.46 -0.33
N LYS A 180 -16.29 24.04 -1.53
CA LYS A 180 -17.55 24.58 -2.07
C LYS A 180 -18.55 23.42 -2.20
N ARG A 181 -19.64 23.46 -1.44
CA ARG A 181 -20.74 22.48 -1.56
C ARG A 181 -21.41 22.70 -2.92
N ARG A 182 -21.64 21.63 -3.68
CA ARG A 182 -22.52 21.72 -4.86
C ARG A 182 -23.92 22.00 -4.34
N ALA A 183 -24.53 23.09 -4.82
CA ALA A 183 -25.94 23.36 -4.58
C ALA A 183 -26.74 22.23 -5.23
N THR A 184 -27.55 21.54 -4.44
CA THR A 184 -28.64 20.72 -4.97
C THR A 184 -29.63 21.69 -5.60
N ASN A 185 -29.65 21.78 -6.93
CA ASN A 185 -30.74 22.41 -7.64
C ASN A 185 -32.00 21.62 -7.29
N LYS A 186 -32.87 22.20 -6.45
CA LYS A 186 -34.25 21.76 -6.33
C LYS A 186 -34.91 22.14 -7.66
N LEU A 187 -35.33 21.14 -8.45
CA LEU A 187 -36.38 21.36 -9.42
C LEU A 187 -37.62 21.81 -8.61
N ASN A 188 -38.12 23.00 -8.90
CA ASN A 188 -39.47 23.37 -8.52
C ASN A 188 -40.39 22.84 -9.62
N ASP A 189 -41.38 22.04 -9.24
CA ASP A 189 -42.59 21.78 -10.01
C ASP A 189 -43.43 23.06 -10.15
#